data_AF-A0A1H3CZ91-F1
#
_entry.id   AF-A0A1H3CZ91-F1
#
_cell.length_a   1.000
_cell.length_b   1.000
_cell.length_c   1.000
_cell.angle_alpha   90.00
_cell.angle_beta   90.00
_cell.angle_gamma   90.00
#
_symmetry.space_group_name_H-M   'P 1'
#
loop_
_entity.id
_entity.type
_entity.pdbx_description
1 polymer ?
#
loop_
_entity_poly.entity_id
_entity_poly.type
_entity_poly.pdbx_seq_one_letter_code
_entity_poly.pdbx_strand_id
1 'polypeptide(L)'
;MISRLLLPLSLTLAAFTLTGCGEESDPLPVDGRDFDASGYDQSASYSGVVIDDYLRNARVWLDIDGDYQYTPGPMTVVRPGGGSVVLPGGEPTAMTTGGGQFSLDIGELDQDPLVAADLDPRDYSLMVMTLPGQTVDETPLGERVIEQAYMLTAPKGVRTVTPLTTLLRARTLAGLAAQFGESAVLEAAFRDVNLQRDYLAAGDQRMHAYARAFVRFMAAQFPAEANDALRTGDGTERVLTPEGFELLAVSLARNSGDLVALVDDAAPFGHYGNVDIDSLPMVVEPLDLSNPLVLAEQVVFAHDRNGSLPARSSDLLESARIQFRYAADGQLMSLDVEGCMAPSLQEIARLADAGGYIAKTGTQWLPAVSLSQLSRGFMEQEGVDERLIFDWANQRATFETTTSCHAGLEASPALGGEPAITFQWQMAAGRVSSISDGTRTLVPDYSNEIDAYRGYGLTDAGGELEAVALAATTDDCSASILAEDLGSTRVISHRKAYTFAGYDPQPASFIDLALDFDRRNGWDRLLQHAFLNPEWAPLAAGSYNGFAWNFFYQPDSLIVSADQPNLVSEAYLTGLLSLKSCGAKDTARPSQSLFAWVQANYERLSGALAGSLVQ
;
A
#
# COMPACT_ATOMS: atom_id res chain seq x y z
N MET A 1 46.37 -49.82 -68.65
CA MET A 1 47.14 -49.54 -69.88
C MET A 1 46.43 -48.43 -70.62
N ILE A 2 47.14 -47.30 -70.87
CA ILE A 2 46.86 -46.26 -71.90
C ILE A 2 45.59 -45.40 -71.63
N SER A 3 45.56 -44.07 -71.70
CA SER A 3 46.55 -42.98 -71.80
C SER A 3 45.80 -41.65 -71.56
N ARG A 4 46.51 -40.64 -71.07
CA ARG A 4 46.09 -39.22 -71.02
C ARG A 4 45.99 -38.61 -72.43
N LEU A 5 45.12 -37.62 -72.63
CA LEU A 5 45.26 -36.43 -73.50
C LEU A 5 44.11 -35.45 -73.14
N LEU A 6 44.36 -34.36 -72.42
CA LEU A 6 44.71 -32.98 -72.84
C LEU A 6 43.51 -32.11 -73.32
N LEU A 7 43.31 -31.00 -72.58
CA LEU A 7 42.44 -29.83 -72.76
C LEU A 7 42.61 -29.10 -74.13
N PRO A 8 41.71 -28.18 -74.60
CA PRO A 8 41.29 -26.98 -73.84
C PRO A 8 39.87 -26.37 -74.05
N LEU A 9 39.46 -25.65 -73.00
CA LEU A 9 38.75 -24.36 -72.91
C LEU A 9 37.99 -23.82 -74.15
N SER A 10 36.69 -23.54 -73.98
CA SER A 10 36.03 -22.33 -74.51
C SER A 10 34.75 -22.02 -73.73
N LEU A 11 34.77 -20.83 -73.14
CA LEU A 11 33.70 -20.16 -72.41
C LEU A 11 32.57 -19.76 -73.40
N THR A 12 31.30 -20.00 -73.06
CA THR A 12 30.20 -19.11 -73.49
C THR A 12 28.96 -19.32 -72.63
N LEU A 13 28.58 -18.20 -72.01
CA LEU A 13 27.49 -17.97 -71.09
C LEU A 13 26.16 -17.94 -71.87
N ALA A 14 25.15 -18.72 -71.47
CA ALA A 14 23.79 -18.62 -71.98
C ALA A 14 22.82 -18.39 -70.82
N ALA A 15 22.22 -17.21 -70.82
CA ALA A 15 21.26 -16.72 -69.84
C ALA A 15 19.92 -17.46 -69.99
N PHE A 16 19.42 -18.03 -68.89
CA PHE A 16 18.02 -18.40 -68.73
C PHE A 16 17.32 -17.34 -67.90
N THR A 17 16.32 -16.70 -68.51
CA THR A 17 15.34 -15.83 -67.90
C THR A 17 14.34 -16.67 -67.11
N LEU A 18 14.37 -16.57 -65.78
CA LEU A 18 13.28 -16.97 -64.89
C LEU A 18 12.73 -15.70 -64.24
N THR A 19 11.52 -15.33 -64.64
CA THR A 19 10.68 -14.35 -63.95
C THR A 19 10.19 -14.98 -62.65
N GLY A 20 10.72 -14.52 -61.53
CA GLY A 20 10.17 -14.74 -60.20
C GLY A 20 9.92 -13.40 -59.54
N CYS A 21 8.66 -13.08 -59.25
CA CYS A 21 8.31 -12.08 -58.25
C CYS A 21 8.87 -12.54 -56.90
N GLY A 22 9.74 -11.73 -56.31
CA GLY A 22 10.12 -11.85 -54.91
C GLY A 22 9.95 -10.47 -54.30
N GLU A 23 8.90 -10.30 -53.50
CA GLU A 23 8.74 -9.15 -52.62
C GLU A 23 9.95 -9.09 -51.69
N GLU A 24 10.67 -7.97 -51.70
CA GLU A 24 11.62 -7.62 -50.65
C GLU A 24 10.81 -7.42 -49.37
N SER A 25 10.91 -8.37 -48.44
CA SER A 25 10.51 -8.15 -47.07
C SER A 25 11.61 -7.35 -46.40
N ASP A 26 11.34 -6.09 -46.06
CA ASP A 26 12.26 -5.26 -45.30
C ASP A 26 12.64 -5.98 -43.99
N PRO A 27 13.93 -6.16 -43.67
CA PRO A 27 14.34 -6.68 -42.38
C PRO A 27 14.05 -5.64 -41.29
N LEU A 28 13.37 -6.06 -40.23
CA LEU A 28 13.15 -5.25 -39.04
C LEU A 28 14.49 -4.86 -38.38
N PRO A 29 14.64 -3.64 -37.83
CA PRO A 29 15.86 -3.22 -37.13
C PRO A 29 16.10 -4.06 -35.87
N VAL A 30 17.34 -4.50 -35.67
CA VAL A 30 17.75 -5.47 -34.63
C VAL A 30 18.28 -4.78 -33.37
N ASP A 31 18.29 -3.45 -33.30
CA ASP A 31 18.49 -2.74 -32.03
C ASP A 31 17.52 -1.57 -31.88
N GLY A 32 17.09 -1.35 -30.64
CA GLY A 32 16.09 -0.33 -30.30
C GLY A 32 16.67 1.07 -30.13
N ARG A 33 17.75 1.47 -30.84
CA ARG A 33 18.37 2.80 -30.66
C ARG A 33 18.76 3.57 -31.92
N ASP A 34 18.82 2.96 -33.11
CA ASP A 34 19.13 3.74 -34.32
C ASP A 34 17.89 3.97 -35.20
N PHE A 35 17.41 5.22 -35.24
CA PHE A 35 16.53 5.71 -36.30
C PHE A 35 17.03 7.08 -36.79
N ASP A 36 17.70 7.07 -37.94
CA ASP A 36 18.11 8.29 -38.63
C ASP A 36 16.87 8.98 -39.23
N ALA A 37 16.73 10.26 -38.90
CA ALA A 37 15.65 11.12 -39.34
C ALA A 37 15.81 11.51 -40.82
N SER A 38 15.28 10.70 -41.74
CA SER A 38 14.96 11.19 -43.09
C SER A 38 13.93 10.31 -43.78
N GLY A 39 12.68 10.78 -43.80
CA GLY A 39 11.62 10.25 -44.66
C GLY A 39 10.26 10.02 -43.98
N TYR A 40 9.67 11.04 -43.34
CA TYR A 40 8.26 10.98 -42.93
C TYR A 40 7.40 11.68 -43.98
N ASP A 41 6.69 10.88 -44.78
CA ASP A 41 5.47 11.32 -45.44
C ASP A 41 4.41 10.23 -45.20
N GLN A 42 3.44 10.57 -44.35
CA GLN A 42 2.20 9.86 -43.97
C GLN A 42 2.29 8.47 -43.31
N SER A 43 2.19 8.44 -41.98
CA SER A 43 1.34 7.47 -41.24
C SER A 43 1.14 7.94 -39.79
N ALA A 44 -0.08 8.38 -39.48
CA ALA A 44 -0.53 8.90 -38.18
C ALA A 44 -0.73 7.78 -37.11
N SER A 45 0.09 6.73 -37.14
CA SER A 45 -0.15 5.53 -36.34
C SER A 45 1.01 5.20 -35.40
N TYR A 46 0.70 4.97 -34.13
CA TYR A 46 1.64 4.49 -33.12
C TYR A 46 1.51 2.98 -32.95
N SER A 47 2.49 2.24 -33.46
CA SER A 47 2.43 0.77 -33.55
C SER A 47 3.47 0.07 -32.67
N GLY A 48 3.16 -1.14 -32.24
CA GLY A 48 4.02 -1.96 -31.40
C GLY A 48 3.53 -3.40 -31.30
N VAL A 49 4.00 -4.12 -30.27
CA VAL A 49 3.71 -5.54 -30.05
C VAL A 49 3.43 -5.85 -28.58
N VAL A 50 2.52 -6.78 -28.34
CA VAL A 50 2.19 -7.32 -27.01
C VAL A 50 2.60 -8.79 -26.93
N ILE A 51 3.46 -9.14 -25.96
CA ILE A 51 4.12 -10.45 -25.86
C ILE A 51 3.91 -11.10 -24.49
N ASP A 52 2.89 -11.93 -24.42
CA ASP A 52 2.77 -13.11 -23.54
C ASP A 52 2.49 -14.26 -24.50
N ASP A 53 3.55 -14.81 -25.12
CA ASP A 53 3.45 -15.71 -26.29
C ASP A 53 2.73 -15.10 -27.52
N TYR A 54 2.73 -13.76 -27.63
CA TYR A 54 2.04 -12.92 -28.62
C TYR A 54 0.51 -12.94 -28.49
N LEU A 55 -0.05 -11.84 -27.98
CA LEU A 55 -1.48 -11.77 -27.68
C LEU A 55 -2.28 -11.19 -28.84
N ARG A 56 -3.19 -11.96 -29.42
CA ARG A 56 -4.22 -11.52 -30.37
C ARG A 56 -5.53 -11.21 -29.66
N ASN A 57 -6.26 -10.20 -30.12
CA ASN A 57 -7.52 -9.73 -29.52
C ASN A 57 -7.38 -9.27 -28.05
N ALA A 58 -6.27 -8.64 -27.69
CA ALA A 58 -6.13 -7.90 -26.44
C ALA A 58 -6.38 -6.40 -26.71
N ARG A 59 -6.93 -5.68 -25.74
CA ARG A 59 -7.13 -4.23 -25.84
C ARG A 59 -5.84 -3.51 -25.48
N VAL A 60 -5.43 -2.54 -26.29
CA VAL A 60 -4.27 -1.68 -26.03
C VAL A 60 -4.72 -0.24 -26.04
N TRP A 61 -4.20 0.58 -25.13
CA TRP A 61 -4.37 2.03 -25.18
C TRP A 61 -3.14 2.77 -24.65
N LEU A 62 -3.09 4.05 -24.97
CA LEU A 62 -2.10 4.98 -24.46
C LEU A 62 -2.67 5.70 -23.22
N ASP A 63 -2.06 5.48 -22.07
CA ASP A 63 -2.48 6.02 -20.75
C ASP A 63 -1.97 7.46 -20.61
N ILE A 64 -2.83 8.42 -20.97
CA ILE A 64 -2.53 9.85 -21.11
C ILE A 64 -2.70 10.59 -19.79
N ASP A 65 -3.75 10.28 -19.02
CA ASP A 65 -3.97 10.88 -17.70
C ASP A 65 -3.20 10.17 -16.57
N GLY A 66 -2.69 8.96 -16.82
CA GLY A 66 -1.96 8.19 -15.82
C GLY A 66 -2.86 7.49 -14.82
N ASP A 67 -4.16 7.32 -15.12
CA ASP A 67 -5.13 6.65 -14.25
C ASP A 67 -5.17 5.11 -14.43
N TYR A 68 -4.33 4.60 -15.35
CA TYR A 68 -4.20 3.18 -15.71
C TYR A 68 -5.46 2.54 -16.29
N GLN A 69 -6.50 3.33 -16.58
CA GLN A 69 -7.72 2.88 -17.22
C GLN A 69 -7.84 3.55 -18.58
N TYR A 70 -8.79 3.05 -19.38
CA TYR A 70 -9.14 3.73 -20.61
C TYR A 70 -10.06 4.92 -20.31
N THR A 71 -9.70 6.09 -20.83
CA THR A 71 -10.54 7.30 -20.77
C THR A 71 -11.19 7.59 -22.14
N PRO A 72 -12.52 7.41 -22.28
CA PRO A 72 -13.22 7.76 -23.52
C PRO A 72 -13.33 9.28 -23.67
N GLY A 73 -13.49 9.72 -24.91
CA GLY A 73 -13.65 11.13 -25.22
C GLY A 73 -15.01 11.72 -24.83
N PRO A 74 -15.09 13.06 -24.65
CA PRO A 74 -13.97 14.00 -24.70
C PRO A 74 -13.16 14.01 -23.40
N MET A 75 -11.83 14.05 -23.51
CA MET A 75 -10.89 14.08 -22.39
C MET A 75 -10.11 15.39 -22.38
N THR A 76 -9.87 15.97 -21.20
CA THR A 76 -9.04 17.19 -21.07
C THR A 76 -7.67 16.84 -20.50
N VAL A 77 -6.62 17.11 -21.26
CA VAL A 77 -5.22 16.89 -20.87
C VAL A 77 -4.62 18.21 -20.36
N VAL A 78 -4.15 18.23 -19.12
CA VAL A 78 -3.47 19.39 -18.53
C VAL A 78 -1.97 19.24 -18.70
N ARG A 79 -1.31 20.26 -19.26
CA ARG A 79 0.12 20.19 -19.57
C ARG A 79 1.02 20.69 -18.42
N PRO A 80 2.25 20.14 -18.29
CA PRO A 80 3.29 20.73 -17.46
C PRO A 80 3.64 22.13 -17.98
N GLY A 81 3.23 23.18 -17.25
CA GLY A 81 3.42 24.58 -17.65
C GLY A 81 2.14 25.41 -17.83
N GLY A 82 0.97 24.78 -17.70
CA GLY A 82 -0.34 25.44 -17.81
C GLY A 82 -0.91 25.46 -19.24
N GLY A 83 -2.23 25.33 -19.34
CA GLY A 83 -2.97 25.15 -20.60
C GLY A 83 -3.51 23.73 -20.75
N SER A 84 -4.66 23.59 -21.41
CA SER A 84 -5.35 22.32 -21.61
C SER A 84 -5.63 22.04 -23.09
N VAL A 85 -5.54 20.77 -23.46
CA VAL A 85 -5.95 20.25 -24.77
C VAL A 85 -7.16 19.34 -24.55
N VAL A 86 -8.13 19.36 -25.45
CA VAL A 86 -9.26 18.43 -25.42
C VAL A 86 -9.07 17.40 -26.52
N LEU A 87 -9.01 16.13 -26.16
CA LEU A 87 -9.01 14.99 -27.06
C LEU A 87 -10.47 14.53 -27.28
N PRO A 88 -11.08 14.77 -28.46
CA PRO A 88 -12.49 14.45 -28.69
C PRO A 88 -12.82 12.96 -28.57
N GLY A 89 -11.91 12.08 -28.99
CA GLY A 89 -12.02 10.62 -28.92
C GLY A 89 -11.52 10.02 -27.61
N GLY A 90 -10.81 10.82 -26.78
CA GLY A 90 -10.20 10.36 -25.54
C GLY A 90 -8.82 9.75 -25.80
N GLU A 91 -8.51 8.67 -25.10
CA GLU A 91 -7.23 7.99 -25.27
C GLU A 91 -7.18 7.17 -26.57
N PRO A 92 -6.06 7.21 -27.33
CA PRO A 92 -5.85 6.32 -28.46
C PRO A 92 -5.91 4.84 -28.03
N THR A 93 -6.74 4.05 -28.71
CA THR A 93 -6.91 2.62 -28.41
C THR A 93 -7.07 1.75 -29.65
N ALA A 94 -6.63 0.49 -29.59
CA ALA A 94 -6.83 -0.52 -30.62
C ALA A 94 -6.91 -1.94 -30.02
N MET A 95 -7.33 -2.91 -30.83
CA MET A 95 -7.18 -4.33 -30.52
C MET A 95 -5.90 -4.87 -31.15
N THR A 96 -5.20 -5.77 -30.46
CA THR A 96 -4.08 -6.50 -31.06
C THR A 96 -4.57 -7.48 -32.13
N THR A 97 -3.73 -7.67 -33.13
CA THR A 97 -3.91 -8.59 -34.24
C THR A 97 -2.91 -9.74 -34.14
N GLY A 98 -2.80 -10.58 -35.18
CA GLY A 98 -1.87 -11.70 -35.19
C GLY A 98 -0.41 -11.26 -34.95
N GLY A 99 0.36 -12.12 -34.29
CA GLY A 99 1.71 -11.81 -33.82
C GLY A 99 1.76 -10.73 -32.75
N GLY A 100 0.65 -10.47 -32.05
CA GLY A 100 0.57 -9.49 -30.97
C GLY A 100 0.60 -8.03 -31.41
N GLN A 101 0.47 -7.75 -32.72
CA GLN A 101 0.69 -6.41 -33.27
C GLN A 101 -0.49 -5.47 -33.01
N PHE A 102 -0.23 -4.22 -32.66
CA PHE A 102 -1.25 -3.17 -32.57
C PHE A 102 -0.82 -1.92 -33.35
N SER A 103 -1.80 -1.08 -33.68
CA SER A 103 -1.59 0.22 -34.32
C SER A 103 -2.65 1.20 -33.79
N LEU A 104 -2.22 2.18 -32.99
CA LEU A 104 -3.09 3.21 -32.42
C LEU A 104 -3.18 4.40 -33.40
N ASP A 105 -4.39 4.91 -33.63
CA ASP A 105 -4.58 6.20 -34.30
C ASP A 105 -4.24 7.32 -33.32
N ILE A 106 -3.16 8.06 -33.62
CA ILE A 106 -2.68 9.17 -32.79
C ILE A 106 -2.93 10.53 -33.43
N GLY A 107 -3.74 10.61 -34.48
CA GLY A 107 -4.00 11.88 -35.18
C GLY A 107 -4.59 12.97 -34.28
N GLU A 108 -5.29 12.59 -33.20
CA GLU A 108 -5.81 13.55 -32.21
C GLU A 108 -4.72 14.15 -31.29
N LEU A 109 -3.52 13.57 -31.26
CA LEU A 109 -2.40 14.10 -30.50
C LEU A 109 -1.69 15.25 -31.23
N ASP A 110 -1.81 15.30 -32.57
CA ASP A 110 -1.34 16.42 -33.39
C ASP A 110 -2.23 17.64 -33.12
N GLN A 111 -1.64 18.72 -32.60
CA GLN A 111 -2.36 19.94 -32.25
C GLN A 111 -2.12 21.02 -33.30
N ASP A 112 -3.08 21.95 -33.45
CA ASP A 112 -2.79 23.18 -34.19
C ASP A 112 -1.62 23.91 -33.49
N PRO A 113 -0.47 24.12 -34.16
CA PRO A 113 0.69 24.76 -33.54
C PRO A 113 0.40 26.18 -33.04
N LEU A 114 -0.68 26.82 -33.50
CA LEU A 114 -1.16 28.12 -33.02
C LEU A 114 -1.96 28.03 -31.71
N VAL A 115 -2.45 26.84 -31.35
CA VAL A 115 -3.22 26.55 -30.14
C VAL A 115 -2.34 25.86 -29.09
N ALA A 116 -1.53 24.90 -29.52
CA ALA A 116 -0.82 23.99 -28.64
C ALA A 116 0.34 23.28 -29.37
N ALA A 117 1.41 22.92 -28.65
CA ALA A 117 2.35 21.92 -29.15
C ALA A 117 1.71 20.53 -29.10
N ASP A 118 2.14 19.66 -30.01
CA ASP A 118 1.72 18.25 -30.10
C ASP A 118 1.99 17.50 -28.79
N LEU A 119 1.14 16.52 -28.50
CA LEU A 119 1.40 15.57 -27.42
C LEU A 119 2.23 14.42 -27.98
N ASP A 120 3.46 14.24 -27.47
CA ASP A 120 4.30 13.12 -27.94
C ASP A 120 3.77 11.80 -27.35
N PRO A 121 3.35 10.83 -28.16
CA PRO A 121 2.87 9.54 -27.66
C PRO A 121 3.93 8.77 -26.85
N ARG A 122 5.22 9.11 -26.98
CA ARG A 122 6.31 8.51 -26.20
C ARG A 122 6.38 9.01 -24.76
N ASP A 123 5.70 10.10 -24.43
CA ASP A 123 5.64 10.63 -23.05
C ASP A 123 4.63 9.88 -22.17
N TYR A 124 3.92 8.90 -22.76
CA TYR A 124 2.86 8.13 -22.14
C TYR A 124 3.18 6.65 -22.18
N SER A 125 2.57 5.91 -21.27
CA SER A 125 2.79 4.47 -21.13
C SER A 125 1.74 3.71 -21.92
N LEU A 126 2.08 2.53 -22.42
CA LEU A 126 1.10 1.62 -23.00
C LEU A 126 0.50 0.74 -21.90
N MET A 127 -0.81 0.56 -22.00
CA MET A 127 -1.59 -0.36 -21.19
C MET A 127 -2.22 -1.41 -22.08
N VAL A 128 -2.30 -2.63 -21.57
CA VAL A 128 -2.91 -3.76 -22.24
C VAL A 128 -3.84 -4.47 -21.28
N MET A 129 -5.04 -4.77 -21.74
CA MET A 129 -6.03 -5.58 -21.03
C MET A 129 -6.33 -6.85 -21.83
N THR A 130 -6.22 -8.01 -21.20
CA THR A 130 -6.68 -9.27 -21.79
C THR A 130 -8.16 -9.50 -21.49
N LEU A 131 -8.85 -10.09 -22.46
CA LEU A 131 -10.29 -10.32 -22.47
C LEU A 131 -10.57 -11.81 -22.30
N PRO A 132 -11.12 -12.24 -21.15
CA PRO A 132 -11.46 -13.64 -20.91
C PRO A 132 -12.34 -14.22 -22.02
N GLY A 133 -11.97 -15.39 -22.55
CA GLY A 133 -12.69 -16.07 -23.62
C GLY A 133 -12.54 -15.45 -25.02
N GLN A 134 -11.82 -14.33 -25.16
CA GLN A 134 -11.68 -13.59 -26.43
C GLN A 134 -10.22 -13.39 -26.85
N THR A 135 -9.36 -13.02 -25.91
CA THR A 135 -7.92 -12.90 -26.15
C THR A 135 -7.32 -14.27 -26.37
N VAL A 136 -6.50 -14.38 -27.42
CA VAL A 136 -5.80 -15.60 -27.82
C VAL A 136 -4.32 -15.35 -27.71
N ASP A 137 -3.66 -16.23 -26.98
CA ASP A 137 -2.23 -16.33 -26.83
C ASP A 137 -1.67 -17.29 -27.91
N GLU A 138 -0.78 -16.80 -28.78
CA GLU A 138 -0.24 -17.50 -29.94
C GLU A 138 1.02 -18.33 -29.61
N THR A 139 0.87 -19.33 -28.74
CA THR A 139 2.01 -20.13 -28.26
C THR A 139 2.68 -20.99 -29.37
N PRO A 140 3.96 -21.38 -29.20
CA PRO A 140 4.63 -22.32 -30.11
C PRO A 140 3.95 -23.69 -30.25
N LEU A 141 3.12 -24.07 -29.28
CA LEU A 141 2.40 -25.35 -29.25
C LEU A 141 0.96 -25.25 -29.79
N GLY A 142 0.51 -24.04 -30.13
CA GLY A 142 -0.82 -23.75 -30.64
C GLY A 142 -1.49 -22.58 -29.92
N GLU A 143 -2.60 -22.11 -30.47
CA GLU A 143 -3.38 -21.02 -29.89
C GLU A 143 -4.02 -21.43 -28.55
N ARG A 144 -3.87 -20.59 -27.53
CA ARG A 144 -4.47 -20.75 -26.20
C ARG A 144 -5.42 -19.59 -25.92
N VAL A 145 -6.66 -19.89 -25.55
CA VAL A 145 -7.61 -18.83 -25.13
C VAL A 145 -7.29 -18.42 -23.69
N ILE A 146 -7.22 -17.12 -23.44
CA ILE A 146 -7.06 -16.57 -22.09
C ILE A 146 -8.40 -16.64 -21.36
N GLU A 147 -8.45 -17.35 -20.23
CA GLU A 147 -9.69 -17.54 -19.44
C GLU A 147 -9.77 -16.61 -18.23
N GLN A 148 -8.64 -16.01 -17.84
CA GLN A 148 -8.52 -15.06 -16.74
C GLN A 148 -7.79 -13.82 -17.24
N ALA A 149 -8.41 -12.67 -17.03
CA ALA A 149 -7.88 -11.37 -17.35
C ALA A 149 -6.65 -11.07 -16.51
N TYR A 150 -5.74 -10.32 -17.12
CA TYR A 150 -4.60 -9.70 -16.50
C TYR A 150 -4.23 -8.49 -17.35
N MET A 151 -3.36 -7.65 -16.80
CA MET A 151 -2.94 -6.43 -17.46
C MET A 151 -1.45 -6.42 -17.65
N LEU A 152 -1.02 -5.92 -18.80
CA LEU A 152 0.38 -5.68 -19.09
C LEU A 152 0.58 -4.20 -19.34
N THR A 153 1.81 -3.77 -19.10
CA THR A 153 2.20 -2.39 -19.35
C THR A 153 3.68 -2.30 -19.68
N ALA A 154 4.06 -1.18 -20.29
CA ALA A 154 5.44 -0.85 -20.57
C ALA A 154 5.77 0.57 -20.09
N PRO A 155 7.04 0.85 -19.74
CA PRO A 155 7.49 2.20 -19.48
C PRO A 155 7.20 3.15 -20.66
N LYS A 156 7.11 4.45 -20.37
CA LYS A 156 6.90 5.50 -21.36
C LYS A 156 7.86 5.35 -22.55
N GLY A 157 7.31 5.39 -23.76
CA GLY A 157 8.06 5.29 -25.02
C GLY A 157 8.47 3.87 -25.43
N VAL A 158 8.26 2.86 -24.58
CA VAL A 158 8.51 1.45 -24.92
C VAL A 158 7.29 0.87 -25.61
N ARG A 159 7.47 0.40 -26.85
CA ARG A 159 6.39 -0.11 -27.72
C ARG A 159 6.20 -1.63 -27.70
N THR A 160 7.09 -2.31 -26.97
CA THR A 160 7.05 -3.76 -26.76
C THR A 160 6.50 -3.99 -25.36
N VAL A 161 5.24 -4.41 -25.27
CA VAL A 161 4.56 -4.63 -23.98
C VAL A 161 4.65 -6.11 -23.62
N THR A 162 5.29 -6.42 -22.48
CA THR A 162 5.53 -7.79 -22.02
C THR A 162 5.33 -7.91 -20.50
N PRO A 163 5.26 -9.12 -19.95
CA PRO A 163 5.32 -9.32 -18.50
C PRO A 163 6.61 -8.76 -17.86
N LEU A 164 7.73 -8.73 -18.61
CA LEU A 164 9.00 -8.18 -18.12
C LEU A 164 9.01 -6.64 -18.12
N THR A 165 8.42 -6.00 -19.12
CA THR A 165 8.24 -4.53 -19.08
C THR A 165 7.21 -4.12 -18.03
N THR A 166 6.24 -5.00 -17.76
CA THR A 166 5.26 -4.83 -16.68
C THR A 166 5.96 -4.86 -15.33
N LEU A 167 6.85 -5.83 -15.09
CA LEU A 167 7.70 -5.87 -13.90
C LEU A 167 8.55 -4.59 -13.74
N LEU A 168 9.16 -4.09 -14.82
CA LEU A 168 9.94 -2.85 -14.77
C LEU A 168 9.10 -1.65 -14.30
N ARG A 169 7.88 -1.49 -14.84
CA ARG A 169 6.96 -0.42 -14.41
C ARG A 169 6.51 -0.64 -12.96
N ALA A 170 6.15 -1.87 -12.61
CA ALA A 170 5.74 -2.25 -11.26
C ALA A 170 6.79 -1.91 -10.19
N ARG A 171 8.07 -2.19 -10.48
CA ARG A 171 9.19 -1.82 -9.60
C ARG A 171 9.33 -0.31 -9.43
N THR A 172 9.18 0.45 -10.52
CA THR A 172 9.24 1.91 -10.47
C THR A 172 8.11 2.48 -9.62
N LEU A 173 6.90 1.91 -9.71
CA LEU A 173 5.75 2.29 -8.87
C LEU A 173 5.97 1.92 -7.39
N ALA A 174 6.64 0.81 -7.12
CA ALA A 174 7.06 0.43 -5.77
C ALA A 174 8.26 1.24 -5.23
N GLY A 175 8.69 2.31 -5.91
CA GLY A 175 9.82 3.14 -5.48
C GLY A 175 11.19 2.44 -5.57
N LEU A 176 11.26 1.27 -6.22
CA LEU A 176 12.49 0.52 -6.39
C LEU A 176 13.29 1.06 -7.58
N ALA A 177 14.62 0.92 -7.49
CA ALA A 177 15.48 1.25 -8.61
C ALA A 177 15.21 0.34 -9.83
N ALA A 178 15.47 0.86 -11.02
CA ALA A 178 15.44 0.07 -12.25
C ALA A 178 16.52 -1.04 -12.27
N GLN A 179 17.56 -0.88 -11.45
CA GLN A 179 18.56 -1.92 -11.19
C GLN A 179 18.05 -2.87 -10.09
N PHE A 180 18.49 -4.13 -10.12
CA PHE A 180 17.99 -5.19 -9.24
C PHE A 180 18.89 -5.44 -8.01
N GLY A 181 19.75 -4.47 -7.67
CA GLY A 181 20.80 -4.63 -6.66
C GLY A 181 20.30 -4.90 -5.24
N GLU A 182 19.02 -4.68 -4.96
CA GLU A 182 18.37 -5.01 -3.68
C GLU A 182 18.06 -6.51 -3.52
N SER A 183 17.98 -7.27 -4.62
CA SER A 183 17.69 -8.71 -4.60
C SER A 183 18.75 -9.49 -5.36
N ALA A 184 19.52 -10.32 -4.65
CA ALA A 184 20.54 -11.16 -5.27
C ALA A 184 19.96 -12.12 -6.33
N VAL A 185 18.72 -12.60 -6.13
CA VAL A 185 18.01 -13.48 -7.06
C VAL A 185 17.67 -12.73 -8.35
N LEU A 186 17.03 -11.55 -8.23
CA LEU A 186 16.65 -10.74 -9.39
C LEU A 186 17.88 -10.20 -10.13
N GLU A 187 18.91 -9.79 -9.40
CA GLU A 187 20.18 -9.36 -9.97
C GLU A 187 20.83 -10.47 -10.80
N ALA A 188 20.89 -11.71 -10.28
CA ALA A 188 21.38 -12.86 -11.04
C ALA A 188 20.51 -13.18 -12.27
N ALA A 189 19.19 -12.97 -12.17
CA ALA A 189 18.24 -13.21 -13.24
C ALA A 189 18.29 -12.15 -14.35
N PHE A 190 18.65 -10.89 -14.05
CA PHE A 190 18.43 -9.78 -14.97
C PHE A 190 19.63 -8.86 -15.28
N ARG A 191 20.77 -9.02 -14.61
CA ARG A 191 21.96 -8.13 -14.76
C ARG A 191 22.35 -7.77 -16.21
N ASP A 192 22.29 -8.75 -17.12
CA ASP A 192 22.73 -8.59 -18.51
C ASP A 192 21.60 -8.83 -19.51
N VAL A 193 20.34 -8.67 -19.08
CA VAL A 193 19.16 -8.93 -19.90
C VAL A 193 18.48 -7.63 -20.31
N ASN A 194 18.19 -7.47 -21.59
CA ASN A 194 17.31 -6.41 -22.05
C ASN A 194 15.84 -6.82 -21.88
N LEU A 195 15.20 -6.38 -20.79
CA LEU A 195 13.80 -6.68 -20.46
C LEU A 195 12.77 -6.05 -21.41
N GLN A 196 13.19 -5.12 -22.26
CA GLN A 196 12.33 -4.47 -23.25
C GLN A 196 12.38 -5.16 -24.62
N ARG A 197 13.28 -6.15 -24.80
CA ARG A 197 13.38 -6.89 -26.07
C ARG A 197 12.27 -7.94 -26.17
N ASP A 198 11.99 -8.33 -27.40
CA ASP A 198 11.24 -9.55 -27.70
C ASP A 198 12.06 -10.78 -27.29
N TYR A 199 11.73 -11.36 -26.14
CA TYR A 199 12.43 -12.53 -25.59
C TYR A 199 12.12 -13.82 -26.35
N LEU A 200 10.99 -13.90 -27.07
CA LEU A 200 10.61 -15.06 -27.88
C LEU A 200 11.41 -15.09 -29.17
N ALA A 201 11.46 -13.96 -29.89
CA ALA A 201 12.29 -13.82 -31.09
C ALA A 201 13.78 -14.05 -30.79
N ALA A 202 14.23 -13.71 -29.58
CA ALA A 202 15.59 -13.98 -29.12
C ALA A 202 15.84 -15.44 -28.68
N GLY A 203 14.81 -16.29 -28.63
CA GLY A 203 14.91 -17.68 -28.17
C GLY A 203 15.26 -17.84 -26.69
N ASP A 204 14.95 -16.84 -25.86
CA ASP A 204 15.34 -16.80 -24.45
C ASP A 204 14.35 -17.58 -23.59
N GLN A 205 14.58 -18.89 -23.50
CA GLN A 205 13.71 -19.79 -22.74
C GLN A 205 13.62 -19.45 -21.25
N ARG A 206 14.67 -18.84 -20.67
CA ARG A 206 14.66 -18.42 -19.27
C ARG A 206 13.71 -17.26 -19.06
N MET A 207 13.86 -16.21 -19.86
CA MET A 207 12.97 -15.06 -19.80
C MET A 207 11.52 -15.42 -20.11
N HIS A 208 11.32 -16.34 -21.05
CA HIS A 208 10.00 -16.87 -21.34
C HIS A 208 9.37 -17.57 -20.12
N ALA A 209 10.12 -18.44 -19.42
CA ALA A 209 9.62 -19.11 -18.22
C ALA A 209 9.25 -18.11 -17.10
N TYR A 210 10.07 -17.08 -16.86
CA TYR A 210 9.75 -16.02 -15.89
C TYR A 210 8.52 -15.22 -16.31
N ALA A 211 8.42 -14.84 -17.59
CA ALA A 211 7.29 -14.06 -18.10
C ALA A 211 5.95 -14.80 -17.90
N ARG A 212 5.92 -16.11 -18.20
CA ARG A 212 4.74 -16.96 -17.95
C ARG A 212 4.40 -17.06 -16.46
N ALA A 213 5.41 -17.13 -15.58
CA ALA A 213 5.19 -17.15 -14.14
C ALA A 213 4.57 -15.84 -13.63
N PHE A 214 5.04 -14.69 -14.12
CA PHE A 214 4.46 -13.39 -13.79
C PHE A 214 3.02 -13.25 -14.28
N VAL A 215 2.71 -13.73 -15.50
CA VAL A 215 1.33 -13.71 -16.00
C VAL A 215 0.40 -14.56 -15.14
N ARG A 216 0.83 -15.79 -14.80
CA ARG A 216 0.03 -16.66 -13.92
C ARG A 216 -0.23 -16.00 -12.57
N PHE A 217 0.77 -15.34 -11.99
CA PHE A 217 0.63 -14.60 -10.74
C PHE A 217 -0.34 -13.42 -10.88
N MET A 218 -0.18 -12.57 -11.90
CA MET A 218 -1.05 -11.41 -12.13
C MET A 218 -2.50 -11.82 -12.40
N ALA A 219 -2.72 -12.86 -13.21
CA ALA A 219 -4.05 -13.39 -13.52
C ALA A 219 -4.74 -13.94 -12.25
N ALA A 220 -3.98 -14.59 -11.37
CA ALA A 220 -4.51 -15.10 -10.10
C ALA A 220 -4.94 -14.00 -9.11
N GLN A 221 -4.40 -12.79 -9.24
CA GLN A 221 -4.75 -11.64 -8.41
C GLN A 221 -5.89 -10.79 -8.98
N PHE A 222 -6.26 -11.02 -10.25
CA PHE A 222 -7.26 -10.21 -10.91
C PHE A 222 -8.67 -10.54 -10.39
N PRO A 223 -9.52 -9.55 -10.04
CA PRO A 223 -10.81 -9.82 -9.43
C PRO A 223 -11.75 -10.65 -10.30
N ALA A 224 -12.49 -11.56 -9.68
CA ALA A 224 -13.48 -12.39 -10.37
C ALA A 224 -14.61 -11.55 -11.02
N GLU A 225 -15.06 -10.50 -10.33
CA GLU A 225 -16.10 -9.60 -10.84
C GLU A 225 -15.61 -8.82 -12.09
N ALA A 226 -14.35 -8.39 -12.08
CA ALA A 226 -13.72 -7.75 -13.22
C ALA A 226 -13.58 -8.71 -14.42
N ASN A 227 -13.18 -9.96 -14.15
CA ASN A 227 -13.15 -11.04 -15.15
C ASN A 227 -14.50 -11.25 -15.84
N ASP A 228 -15.58 -11.30 -15.05
CA ASP A 228 -16.93 -11.50 -15.58
C ASP A 228 -17.40 -10.33 -16.45
N ALA A 229 -17.08 -9.09 -16.06
CA ALA A 229 -17.37 -7.91 -16.86
C ALA A 229 -16.63 -7.92 -18.22
N LEU A 230 -15.32 -8.22 -18.20
CA LEU A 230 -14.47 -8.24 -19.40
C LEU A 230 -14.81 -9.39 -20.36
N ARG A 231 -15.35 -10.51 -19.87
CA ARG A 231 -15.68 -11.68 -20.72
C ARG A 231 -16.66 -11.32 -21.85
N THR A 232 -17.62 -10.44 -21.56
CA THR A 232 -18.59 -9.96 -22.55
C THR A 232 -18.26 -8.56 -23.09
N GLY A 233 -17.17 -7.99 -22.59
CA GLY A 233 -16.74 -6.64 -22.86
C GLY A 233 -15.79 -6.53 -24.03
N ASP A 234 -15.27 -5.32 -24.23
CA ASP A 234 -14.26 -5.02 -25.24
C ASP A 234 -12.94 -4.48 -24.66
N GLY A 235 -12.82 -4.38 -23.34
CA GLY A 235 -11.63 -3.94 -22.63
C GLY A 235 -11.58 -2.45 -22.33
N THR A 236 -12.64 -1.70 -22.65
CA THR A 236 -12.77 -0.27 -22.31
C THR A 236 -13.46 -0.06 -20.96
N GLU A 237 -13.88 -1.14 -20.29
CA GLU A 237 -14.59 -1.10 -19.02
C GLU A 237 -13.66 -0.69 -17.87
N ARG A 238 -14.16 0.19 -16.99
CA ARG A 238 -13.48 0.58 -15.75
C ARG A 238 -13.73 -0.46 -14.66
N VAL A 239 -12.93 -1.51 -14.66
CA VAL A 239 -13.07 -2.67 -13.75
C VAL A 239 -12.21 -2.59 -12.48
N LEU A 240 -11.25 -1.68 -12.44
CA LEU A 240 -10.34 -1.44 -11.32
C LEU A 240 -10.13 0.06 -11.16
N THR A 241 -9.99 0.53 -9.92
CA THR A 241 -9.60 1.91 -9.63
C THR A 241 -8.10 2.10 -9.87
N PRO A 242 -7.61 3.32 -10.15
CA PRO A 242 -6.18 3.57 -10.32
C PRO A 242 -5.37 3.07 -9.11
N GLU A 243 -5.91 3.23 -7.91
CA GLU A 243 -5.28 2.74 -6.70
C GLU A 243 -5.23 1.21 -6.59
N GLY A 244 -6.21 0.50 -7.13
CA GLY A 244 -6.20 -0.96 -7.22
C GLY A 244 -5.12 -1.47 -8.18
N PHE A 245 -4.89 -0.76 -9.29
CA PHE A 245 -3.78 -1.04 -10.20
C PHE A 245 -2.42 -0.89 -9.52
N GLU A 246 -2.22 0.18 -8.75
CA GLU A 246 -0.99 0.38 -7.99
C GLU A 246 -0.72 -0.78 -7.03
N LEU A 247 -1.76 -1.29 -6.35
CA LEU A 247 -1.60 -2.41 -5.43
C LEU A 247 -1.23 -3.72 -6.15
N LEU A 248 -1.85 -4.02 -7.31
CA LEU A 248 -1.46 -5.15 -8.15
C LEU A 248 0.01 -5.04 -8.60
N ALA A 249 0.43 -3.86 -9.02
CA ALA A 249 1.80 -3.61 -9.45
C ALA A 249 2.80 -3.78 -8.29
N VAL A 250 2.53 -3.19 -7.12
CA VAL A 250 3.37 -3.39 -5.93
C VAL A 250 3.42 -4.86 -5.54
N SER A 251 2.31 -5.59 -5.63
CA SER A 251 2.28 -7.02 -5.33
C SER A 251 3.18 -7.84 -6.27
N LEU A 252 3.14 -7.58 -7.57
CA LEU A 252 4.06 -8.20 -8.53
C LEU A 252 5.52 -7.90 -8.19
N ALA A 253 5.85 -6.63 -7.90
CA ALA A 253 7.21 -6.23 -7.57
C ALA A 253 7.73 -6.98 -6.33
N ARG A 254 6.92 -7.04 -5.26
CA ARG A 254 7.24 -7.74 -4.00
C ARG A 254 7.51 -9.23 -4.22
N ASN A 255 6.68 -9.90 -5.01
CA ASN A 255 6.74 -11.35 -5.20
C ASN A 255 7.68 -11.78 -6.34
N SER A 256 8.22 -10.84 -7.13
CA SER A 256 9.01 -11.15 -8.32
C SER A 256 10.25 -12.01 -8.01
N GLY A 257 10.92 -11.78 -6.88
CA GLY A 257 12.08 -12.56 -6.44
C GLY A 257 11.74 -14.02 -6.17
N ASP A 258 10.66 -14.24 -5.44
CA ASP A 258 10.18 -15.59 -5.10
C ASP A 258 9.67 -16.34 -6.33
N LEU A 259 8.99 -15.64 -7.25
CA LEU A 259 8.54 -16.22 -8.51
C LEU A 259 9.73 -16.64 -9.40
N VAL A 260 10.79 -15.82 -9.48
CA VAL A 260 12.02 -16.18 -10.20
C VAL A 260 12.71 -17.37 -9.55
N ALA A 261 12.88 -17.36 -8.23
CA ALA A 261 13.47 -18.48 -7.48
C ALA A 261 12.68 -19.78 -7.70
N LEU A 262 11.35 -19.71 -7.70
CA LEU A 262 10.48 -20.86 -7.92
C LEU A 262 10.66 -21.46 -9.33
N VAL A 263 10.82 -20.62 -10.34
CA VAL A 263 11.09 -21.06 -11.71
C VAL A 263 12.49 -21.67 -11.82
N ASP A 264 13.50 -21.05 -11.21
CA ASP A 264 14.88 -21.54 -11.21
C ASP A 264 15.00 -22.92 -10.56
N ASP A 265 14.34 -23.11 -9.42
CA ASP A 265 14.29 -24.39 -8.71
C ASP A 265 13.61 -25.49 -9.53
N ALA A 266 12.61 -25.12 -10.33
CA ALA A 266 11.91 -26.04 -11.24
C ALA A 266 12.66 -26.30 -12.55
N ALA A 267 13.75 -25.59 -12.84
CA ALA A 267 14.56 -25.69 -14.06
C ALA A 267 15.95 -26.30 -13.79
N PRO A 268 16.07 -27.55 -13.28
CA PRO A 268 17.36 -28.14 -13.00
C PRO A 268 18.22 -28.19 -14.26
N PHE A 269 19.49 -27.82 -14.11
CA PHE A 269 20.47 -27.72 -15.21
C PHE A 269 20.15 -26.65 -16.28
N GLY A 270 19.25 -25.71 -16.01
CA GLY A 270 18.93 -24.58 -16.90
C GLY A 270 17.98 -24.94 -18.05
N HIS A 271 17.19 -26.01 -17.91
CA HIS A 271 16.21 -26.44 -18.91
C HIS A 271 14.87 -25.70 -18.79
N TYR A 272 14.90 -24.36 -18.89
CA TYR A 272 13.73 -23.50 -18.69
C TYR A 272 12.55 -23.79 -19.63
N GLY A 273 12.82 -24.21 -20.88
CA GLY A 273 11.75 -24.57 -21.83
C GLY A 273 10.88 -25.76 -21.42
N ASN A 274 11.29 -26.54 -20.41
CA ASN A 274 10.56 -27.71 -19.93
C ASN A 274 9.80 -27.45 -18.61
N VAL A 275 9.88 -26.24 -18.06
CA VAL A 275 9.24 -25.93 -16.79
C VAL A 275 7.72 -25.87 -16.98
N ASP A 276 7.00 -26.68 -16.21
CA ASP A 276 5.55 -26.62 -16.13
C ASP A 276 5.11 -25.51 -15.16
N ILE A 277 5.00 -24.30 -15.70
CA ILE A 277 4.63 -23.09 -14.95
C ILE A 277 3.28 -23.23 -14.26
N ASP A 278 2.33 -23.97 -14.84
CA ASP A 278 0.97 -24.10 -14.29
C ASP A 278 0.94 -24.99 -13.04
N SER A 279 1.94 -25.87 -12.89
CA SER A 279 2.09 -26.76 -11.73
C SER A 279 2.83 -26.15 -10.53
N LEU A 280 3.49 -25.00 -10.71
CA LEU A 280 4.32 -24.41 -9.66
C LEU A 280 3.49 -24.01 -8.43
N PRO A 281 3.96 -24.24 -7.20
CA PRO A 281 3.26 -23.87 -5.97
C PRO A 281 3.42 -22.37 -5.66
N MET A 282 2.81 -21.51 -6.49
CA MET A 282 2.81 -20.06 -6.28
C MET A 282 1.94 -19.68 -5.07
N VAL A 283 2.47 -18.82 -4.22
CA VAL A 283 1.70 -18.20 -3.14
C VAL A 283 1.11 -16.91 -3.68
N VAL A 284 -0.22 -16.79 -3.63
CA VAL A 284 -0.95 -15.60 -4.06
C VAL A 284 -1.73 -15.08 -2.86
N GLU A 285 -1.28 -13.94 -2.33
CA GLU A 285 -1.93 -13.28 -1.20
C GLU A 285 -3.20 -12.54 -1.65
N PRO A 286 -4.28 -12.55 -0.84
CA PRO A 286 -5.41 -11.67 -1.08
C PRO A 286 -4.97 -10.21 -1.01
N LEU A 287 -5.59 -9.37 -1.84
CA LEU A 287 -5.31 -7.93 -1.91
C LEU A 287 -6.55 -7.13 -1.53
N ASP A 288 -6.37 -6.03 -0.78
CA ASP A 288 -7.41 -5.02 -0.60
C ASP A 288 -7.26 -3.93 -1.68
N LEU A 289 -7.85 -4.19 -2.84
CA LEU A 289 -7.74 -3.33 -4.02
C LEU A 289 -8.41 -1.95 -3.85
N SER A 290 -9.08 -1.67 -2.73
CA SER A 290 -9.48 -0.29 -2.39
C SER A 290 -8.27 0.58 -2.04
N ASN A 291 -7.13 -0.05 -1.74
CA ASN A 291 -5.86 0.56 -1.36
C ASN A 291 -6.06 1.62 -0.25
N PRO A 292 -6.54 1.19 0.92
CA PRO A 292 -6.94 2.10 2.00
C PRO A 292 -5.74 2.87 2.54
N LEU A 293 -5.98 4.04 3.15
CA LEU A 293 -4.97 4.66 4.01
C LEU A 293 -4.80 3.81 5.26
N VAL A 294 -3.55 3.52 5.56
CA VAL A 294 -3.11 2.80 6.74
C VAL A 294 -2.13 3.68 7.53
N LEU A 295 -2.06 3.47 8.83
CA LEU A 295 -1.07 4.13 9.68
C LEU A 295 0.29 3.50 9.38
N ALA A 296 1.20 4.21 8.72
CA ALA A 296 2.52 3.67 8.36
C ALA A 296 3.51 3.83 9.52
N GLU A 297 3.46 4.97 10.19
CA GLU A 297 4.40 5.31 11.26
C GLU A 297 3.75 6.17 12.35
N GLN A 298 4.22 5.98 13.59
CA GLN A 298 4.07 6.96 14.67
C GLN A 298 5.42 7.40 15.23
N VAL A 299 5.57 8.70 15.43
CA VAL A 299 6.73 9.30 16.10
C VAL A 299 6.29 9.80 17.47
N VAL A 300 6.94 9.31 18.53
CA VAL A 300 6.61 9.59 19.91
C VAL A 300 7.63 10.55 20.52
N PHE A 301 7.13 11.63 21.10
CA PHE A 301 7.90 12.64 21.84
C PHE A 301 7.54 12.55 23.32
N ALA A 302 8.32 11.82 24.12
CA ALA A 302 8.06 11.63 25.56
C ALA A 302 9.30 11.78 26.45
N HIS A 303 10.44 12.20 25.88
CA HIS A 303 11.66 12.47 26.64
C HIS A 303 11.84 13.97 26.87
N ASP A 304 11.90 14.42 28.12
CA ASP A 304 12.21 15.82 28.42
C ASP A 304 13.73 16.04 28.36
N ARG A 305 14.16 17.04 27.58
CA ARG A 305 15.56 17.48 27.53
C ARG A 305 16.14 17.78 28.93
N ASN A 306 15.31 18.25 29.86
CA ASN A 306 15.74 18.60 31.22
C ASN A 306 15.53 17.46 32.24
N GLY A 307 15.01 16.31 31.80
CA GLY A 307 14.87 15.10 32.61
C GLY A 307 13.64 15.03 33.51
N SER A 308 12.65 15.91 33.35
CA SER A 308 11.42 15.91 34.15
C SER A 308 10.16 16.08 33.31
N LEU A 309 9.26 15.11 33.39
CA LEU A 309 7.89 15.26 32.92
C LEU A 309 7.00 15.82 34.05
N PRO A 310 5.98 16.63 33.72
CA PRO A 310 5.63 17.09 32.39
C PRO A 310 6.50 18.26 31.90
N ALA A 311 6.64 18.39 30.58
CA ALA A 311 7.51 19.37 29.92
C ALA A 311 6.75 20.32 28.99
N ARG A 312 7.47 21.27 28.38
CA ARG A 312 6.96 22.08 27.26
C ARG A 312 7.13 21.31 25.95
N SER A 313 6.28 21.61 24.97
CA SER A 313 6.37 20.95 23.65
C SER A 313 7.73 21.15 22.98
N SER A 314 8.41 22.27 23.21
CA SER A 314 9.75 22.56 22.68
C SER A 314 10.88 21.79 23.37
N ASP A 315 10.61 21.25 24.56
CA ASP A 315 11.58 20.53 25.38
C ASP A 315 11.40 19.02 25.28
N LEU A 316 10.24 18.55 24.79
CA LEU A 316 9.99 17.16 24.44
C LEU A 316 10.78 16.79 23.19
N LEU A 317 11.56 15.73 23.30
CA LEU A 317 12.34 15.16 22.22
C LEU A 317 11.77 13.81 21.81
N GLU A 318 12.07 13.42 20.57
CA GLU A 318 11.77 12.09 20.05
C GLU A 318 12.37 11.03 20.97
N SER A 319 11.56 10.04 21.31
CA SER A 319 11.89 8.96 22.23
C SER A 319 11.57 7.59 21.65
N ALA A 320 10.66 7.49 20.69
CA ALA A 320 10.40 6.25 19.96
C ALA A 320 9.83 6.52 18.57
N ARG A 321 10.09 5.58 17.65
CA ARG A 321 9.49 5.50 16.31
C ARG A 321 8.85 4.13 16.15
N ILE A 322 7.58 4.10 15.78
CA ILE A 322 6.78 2.88 15.64
C ILE A 322 6.42 2.73 14.17
N GLN A 323 6.91 1.68 13.53
CA GLN A 323 6.60 1.32 12.15
C GLN A 323 5.57 0.20 12.13
N PHE A 324 4.50 0.38 11.36
CA PHE A 324 3.42 -0.60 11.24
C PHE A 324 3.63 -1.43 9.97
N ARG A 325 3.57 -2.75 10.11
CA ARG A 325 3.76 -3.69 9.00
C ARG A 325 2.45 -4.38 8.65
N TYR A 326 2.11 -4.42 7.38
CA TYR A 326 0.83 -4.93 6.89
C TYR A 326 1.02 -6.11 5.94
N ALA A 327 0.04 -7.00 5.95
CA ALA A 327 -0.17 -7.97 4.87
C ALA A 327 -0.77 -7.27 3.64
N ALA A 328 -0.75 -7.95 2.50
CA ALA A 328 -1.20 -7.37 1.23
C ALA A 328 -2.72 -7.09 1.17
N ASP A 329 -3.50 -7.67 2.08
CA ASP A 329 -4.92 -7.39 2.28
C ASP A 329 -5.17 -6.25 3.29
N GLY A 330 -4.12 -5.62 3.81
CA GLY A 330 -4.21 -4.52 4.78
C GLY A 330 -4.37 -4.97 6.24
N GLN A 331 -4.26 -6.27 6.54
CA GLN A 331 -4.24 -6.76 7.93
C GLN A 331 -2.91 -6.41 8.59
N LEU A 332 -2.94 -5.82 9.80
CA LEU A 332 -1.73 -5.47 10.54
C LEU A 332 -1.00 -6.74 11.02
N MET A 333 0.26 -6.91 10.65
CA MET A 333 1.07 -8.07 11.01
C MET A 333 1.96 -7.81 12.22
N SER A 334 2.60 -6.64 12.28
CA SER A 334 3.48 -6.29 13.39
C SER A 334 3.68 -4.80 13.56
N LEU A 335 4.21 -4.41 14.72
CA LEU A 335 4.78 -3.11 14.99
C LEU A 335 6.28 -3.32 15.29
N ASP A 336 7.13 -2.64 14.55
CA ASP A 336 8.57 -2.54 14.81
C ASP A 336 8.83 -1.20 15.50
N VAL A 337 9.55 -1.22 16.63
CA VAL A 337 9.76 -0.02 17.44
C VAL A 337 11.24 0.23 17.66
N GLU A 338 11.69 1.42 17.29
CA GLU A 338 12.95 2.00 17.75
C GLU A 338 12.64 2.78 19.04
N GLY A 339 13.29 2.47 20.15
CA GLY A 339 12.90 2.92 21.48
C GLY A 339 11.85 2.01 22.14
N CYS A 340 10.92 2.58 22.90
CA CYS A 340 10.00 1.82 23.75
C CYS A 340 8.54 2.17 23.46
N MET A 341 7.70 1.14 23.34
CA MET A 341 6.24 1.28 23.22
C MET A 341 5.53 0.90 24.53
N ALA A 342 4.21 1.04 24.58
CA ALA A 342 3.39 0.52 25.68
C ALA A 342 2.13 -0.13 25.09
N PRO A 343 2.12 -1.45 24.84
CA PRO A 343 0.95 -2.12 24.27
C PRO A 343 -0.27 -2.00 25.19
N SER A 344 -1.44 -1.68 24.61
CA SER A 344 -2.70 -1.53 25.33
C SER A 344 -3.65 -2.70 25.05
N LEU A 345 -4.14 -3.36 26.10
CA LEU A 345 -5.18 -4.41 25.98
C LEU A 345 -6.45 -3.88 25.30
N GLN A 346 -6.83 -2.63 25.60
CA GLN A 346 -8.01 -2.01 25.01
C GLN A 346 -7.84 -1.83 23.51
N GLU A 347 -6.68 -1.35 23.08
CA GLU A 347 -6.40 -1.09 21.67
C GLU A 347 -6.24 -2.39 20.87
N ILE A 348 -5.55 -3.39 21.43
CA ILE A 348 -5.46 -4.71 20.80
C ILE A 348 -6.85 -5.34 20.67
N ALA A 349 -7.73 -5.23 21.68
CA ALA A 349 -9.10 -5.70 21.57
C ALA A 349 -9.87 -4.93 20.48
N ARG A 350 -9.64 -3.63 20.31
CA ARG A 350 -10.30 -2.79 19.29
C ARG A 350 -9.88 -3.21 17.90
N LEU A 351 -8.59 -3.47 17.72
CA LEU A 351 -8.07 -4.00 16.47
C LEU A 351 -8.56 -5.43 16.19
N ALA A 352 -8.65 -6.29 17.21
CA ALA A 352 -9.15 -7.65 17.07
C ALA A 352 -10.63 -7.72 16.68
N ASP A 353 -11.48 -6.82 17.20
CA ASP A 353 -12.88 -6.67 16.73
C ASP A 353 -12.96 -6.27 15.25
N ALA A 354 -11.99 -5.47 14.80
CA ALA A 354 -11.85 -5.08 13.40
C ALA A 354 -11.13 -6.13 12.53
N GLY A 355 -10.83 -7.33 13.09
CA GLY A 355 -10.15 -8.41 12.38
C GLY A 355 -8.71 -8.09 11.97
N GLY A 356 -8.03 -7.18 12.68
CA GLY A 356 -6.67 -6.76 12.34
C GLY A 356 -6.57 -5.64 11.31
N TYR A 357 -7.70 -5.14 10.79
CA TYR A 357 -7.72 -4.06 9.79
C TYR A 357 -7.90 -2.70 10.46
N ILE A 358 -6.81 -1.94 10.61
CA ILE A 358 -6.83 -0.61 11.25
C ILE A 358 -7.88 0.32 10.63
N ALA A 359 -8.02 0.28 9.30
CA ALA A 359 -9.01 1.06 8.55
C ALA A 359 -10.47 0.79 8.97
N LYS A 360 -10.77 -0.40 9.51
CA LYS A 360 -12.13 -0.80 9.93
C LYS A 360 -12.44 -0.44 11.39
N THR A 361 -11.50 0.16 12.11
CA THR A 361 -11.68 0.49 13.53
C THR A 361 -12.40 1.83 13.79
N GLY A 362 -12.81 2.55 12.75
CA GLY A 362 -13.48 3.87 12.85
C GLY A 362 -12.55 5.05 13.16
N THR A 363 -11.49 4.85 13.95
CA THR A 363 -10.51 5.89 14.35
C THR A 363 -9.04 5.46 14.26
N GLN A 364 -8.72 4.60 13.29
CA GLN A 364 -7.38 4.04 12.99
C GLN A 364 -6.66 3.41 14.19
N TRP A 365 -5.84 4.17 14.94
CA TRP A 365 -5.07 3.65 16.08
C TRP A 365 -5.07 4.64 17.25
N LEU A 366 -5.46 4.19 18.44
CA LEU A 366 -5.37 5.01 19.65
C LEU A 366 -3.95 4.91 20.23
N PRO A 367 -3.27 6.04 20.47
CA PRO A 367 -1.89 6.06 20.94
C PRO A 367 -1.78 5.51 22.36
N ALA A 368 -0.75 4.69 22.55
CA ALA A 368 -0.27 4.28 23.86
C ALA A 368 1.25 4.47 23.86
N VAL A 369 1.78 5.11 24.90
CA VAL A 369 3.17 5.58 24.93
C VAL A 369 3.91 5.09 26.17
N SER A 370 5.17 4.73 26.01
CA SER A 370 6.09 4.60 27.14
C SER A 370 6.57 5.98 27.56
N LEU A 371 6.47 6.29 28.85
CA LEU A 371 7.06 7.51 29.44
C LEU A 371 8.46 7.25 30.04
N SER A 372 9.03 6.07 29.77
CA SER A 372 10.37 5.71 30.22
C SER A 372 11.40 6.68 29.62
N GLN A 373 12.15 7.35 30.49
CA GLN A 373 13.21 8.25 30.05
C GLN A 373 14.39 7.50 29.40
N LEU A 374 14.43 6.17 29.52
CA LEU A 374 15.42 5.31 28.85
C LEU A 374 15.15 5.14 27.35
N SER A 375 13.90 5.30 26.91
CA SER A 375 13.47 5.03 25.53
C SER A 375 14.33 5.72 24.47
N ARG A 376 14.66 7.00 24.72
CA ARG A 376 15.50 7.79 23.83
C ARG A 376 16.91 7.18 23.66
N GLY A 377 17.49 6.65 24.74
CA GLY A 377 18.83 6.07 24.69
C GLY A 377 18.89 4.77 23.88
N PHE A 378 17.78 4.04 23.77
CA PHE A 378 17.65 2.89 22.87
C PHE A 378 17.49 3.34 21.42
N MET A 379 16.57 4.26 21.17
CA MET A 379 16.35 4.85 19.84
C MET A 379 17.63 5.46 19.23
N GLU A 380 18.49 6.10 20.04
CA GLU A 380 19.78 6.67 19.57
C GLU A 380 20.82 5.61 19.16
N GLN A 381 20.60 4.32 19.45
CA GLN A 381 21.50 3.22 19.04
C GLN A 381 21.21 2.70 17.63
N GLU A 382 20.12 3.15 17.01
CA GLU A 382 19.59 2.71 15.71
C GLU A 382 19.19 1.22 15.67
N GLY A 383 18.02 0.93 15.10
CA GLY A 383 17.48 -0.42 14.96
C GLY A 383 16.24 -0.69 15.81
N VAL A 384 15.64 -1.87 15.57
CA VAL A 384 14.41 -2.28 16.26
C VAL A 384 14.74 -2.82 17.64
N ASP A 385 14.19 -2.18 18.67
CA ASP A 385 14.36 -2.49 20.08
C ASP A 385 13.20 -3.32 20.65
N GLU A 386 11.98 -3.07 20.15
CA GLU A 386 10.77 -3.78 20.57
C GLU A 386 9.92 -4.17 19.37
N ARG A 387 9.19 -5.27 19.51
CA ARG A 387 8.32 -5.78 18.45
C ARG A 387 7.04 -6.35 19.02
N LEU A 388 5.91 -5.95 18.45
CA LEU A 388 4.60 -6.57 18.70
C LEU A 388 4.18 -7.31 17.43
N ILE A 389 3.96 -8.63 17.50
CA ILE A 389 3.61 -9.48 16.36
C ILE A 389 2.21 -10.02 16.57
N PHE A 390 1.37 -9.96 15.53
CA PHE A 390 0.02 -10.51 15.56
C PHE A 390 -0.07 -11.86 14.85
N ASP A 391 -0.76 -12.78 15.51
CA ASP A 391 -1.13 -14.09 15.01
C ASP A 391 -2.66 -14.19 15.06
N TRP A 392 -3.31 -13.58 14.06
CA TRP A 392 -4.76 -13.48 13.99
C TRP A 392 -5.45 -14.84 13.94
N ALA A 393 -4.83 -15.81 13.26
CA ALA A 393 -5.35 -17.18 13.15
C ALA A 393 -5.46 -17.86 14.52
N ASN A 394 -4.52 -17.58 15.44
CA ASN A 394 -4.51 -18.13 16.79
C ASN A 394 -5.00 -17.15 17.87
N GLN A 395 -5.60 -16.01 17.48
CA GLN A 395 -6.17 -15.01 18.39
C GLN A 395 -5.16 -14.51 19.43
N ARG A 396 -3.92 -14.29 18.99
CA ARG A 396 -2.78 -14.00 19.85
C ARG A 396 -1.92 -12.86 19.30
N ALA A 397 -1.27 -12.12 20.17
CA ALA A 397 -0.14 -11.26 19.83
C ALA A 397 1.01 -11.47 20.80
N THR A 398 2.24 -11.32 20.35
CA THR A 398 3.44 -11.51 21.16
C THR A 398 4.29 -10.25 21.16
N PHE A 399 4.71 -9.84 22.34
CA PHE A 399 5.56 -8.68 22.53
C PHE A 399 6.97 -9.11 22.96
N GLU A 400 7.95 -8.64 22.20
CA GLU A 400 9.36 -8.86 22.40
C GLU A 400 10.02 -7.51 22.73
N THR A 401 10.95 -7.53 23.68
CA THR A 401 11.70 -6.33 24.07
C THR A 401 13.15 -6.68 24.38
N THR A 402 14.07 -5.89 23.85
CA THR A 402 15.49 -5.87 24.25
C THR A 402 15.78 -4.74 25.24
N THR A 403 14.75 -3.97 25.61
CA THR A 403 14.88 -2.77 26.44
C THR A 403 14.62 -3.06 27.90
N SER A 404 15.11 -2.16 28.75
CA SER A 404 14.79 -2.12 30.18
C SER A 404 13.70 -1.09 30.51
N CYS A 405 12.89 -0.70 29.52
CA CYS A 405 11.84 0.30 29.70
C CYS A 405 10.66 -0.17 30.55
N HIS A 406 10.45 -1.49 30.65
CA HIS A 406 9.27 -2.10 31.25
C HIS A 406 9.60 -2.67 32.62
N ALA A 407 8.96 -2.14 33.67
CA ALA A 407 9.16 -2.63 35.02
C ALA A 407 8.69 -4.10 35.12
N GLY A 408 9.57 -4.97 35.62
CA GLY A 408 9.25 -6.39 35.84
C GLY A 408 9.36 -7.29 34.61
N LEU A 409 9.71 -6.76 33.44
CA LEU A 409 10.07 -7.57 32.28
C LEU A 409 11.59 -7.69 32.16
N GLU A 410 12.08 -8.89 31.85
CA GLU A 410 13.49 -9.11 31.55
C GLU A 410 13.77 -8.78 30.07
N ALA A 411 14.79 -7.96 29.83
CA ALA A 411 15.24 -7.64 28.48
C ALA A 411 15.85 -8.87 27.80
N SER A 412 15.39 -9.20 26.61
CA SER A 412 16.01 -10.23 25.77
C SER A 412 17.32 -9.72 25.16
N PRO A 413 18.35 -10.56 24.97
CA PRO A 413 19.57 -10.15 24.26
C PRO A 413 19.34 -9.82 22.78
N ALA A 414 18.25 -10.32 22.18
CA ALA A 414 17.87 -10.06 20.79
C ALA A 414 16.36 -10.32 20.57
N LEU A 415 15.81 -9.72 19.51
CA LEU A 415 14.47 -10.04 19.00
C LEU A 415 14.44 -11.40 18.29
N GLY A 416 13.25 -11.98 18.13
CA GLY A 416 13.00 -13.31 17.54
C GLY A 416 13.17 -14.48 18.52
N GLY A 417 13.15 -14.20 19.83
CA GLY A 417 13.24 -15.18 20.90
C GLY A 417 11.91 -15.49 21.58
N GLU A 418 11.97 -15.92 22.84
CA GLU A 418 10.76 -16.07 23.67
C GLU A 418 10.12 -14.70 23.93
N PRO A 419 8.79 -14.57 23.79
CA PRO A 419 8.13 -13.30 23.98
C PRO A 419 8.09 -12.90 25.46
N ALA A 420 8.30 -11.62 25.74
CA ALA A 420 8.20 -11.06 27.09
C ALA A 420 6.74 -11.04 27.59
N ILE A 421 5.80 -10.77 26.68
CA ILE A 421 4.35 -10.82 26.96
C ILE A 421 3.65 -11.56 25.82
N THR A 422 2.68 -12.41 26.17
CA THR A 422 1.73 -12.98 25.21
C THR A 422 0.34 -12.45 25.51
N PHE A 423 -0.22 -11.71 24.55
CA PHE A 423 -1.61 -11.30 24.55
C PHE A 423 -2.45 -12.39 23.91
N GLN A 424 -3.52 -12.81 24.56
CA GLN A 424 -4.47 -13.79 24.03
C GLN A 424 -5.88 -13.26 24.20
N TRP A 425 -6.69 -13.34 23.14
CA TRP A 425 -8.10 -12.99 23.20
C TRP A 425 -9.02 -14.15 22.83
N GLN A 426 -10.29 -14.00 23.20
CA GLN A 426 -11.37 -14.92 22.85
C GLN A 426 -12.45 -14.16 22.09
N MET A 427 -13.05 -14.83 21.11
CA MET A 427 -14.14 -14.27 20.31
C MET A 427 -15.48 -14.93 20.68
N ALA A 428 -16.53 -14.13 20.81
CA ALA A 428 -17.92 -14.55 20.93
C ALA A 428 -18.81 -13.69 20.03
N ALA A 429 -19.66 -14.33 19.21
CA ALA A 429 -20.55 -13.64 18.28
C ALA A 429 -19.85 -12.61 17.37
N GLY A 430 -18.63 -12.92 16.92
CA GLY A 430 -17.84 -12.07 16.03
C GLY A 430 -17.13 -10.90 16.73
N ARG A 431 -17.14 -10.84 18.06
CA ARG A 431 -16.48 -9.79 18.85
C ARG A 431 -15.63 -10.35 19.98
N VAL A 432 -14.66 -9.58 20.48
CA VAL A 432 -13.79 -9.95 21.58
C VAL A 432 -14.60 -10.07 22.87
N SER A 433 -14.66 -11.27 23.44
CA SER A 433 -15.29 -11.47 24.76
C SER A 433 -14.32 -11.19 25.91
N SER A 434 -13.02 -11.38 25.70
CA SER A 434 -11.97 -11.10 26.68
C SER A 434 -10.60 -11.07 26.00
N ILE A 435 -9.65 -10.33 26.59
CA ILE A 435 -8.23 -10.34 26.22
C ILE A 435 -7.37 -10.34 27.50
N SER A 436 -6.28 -11.08 27.51
CA SER A 436 -5.34 -11.14 28.64
C SER A 436 -3.90 -11.04 28.19
N ASP A 437 -3.04 -10.43 29.01
CA ASP A 437 -1.57 -10.43 28.87
C ASP A 437 -0.89 -11.48 29.77
N GLY A 438 -1.67 -12.40 30.37
CA GLY A 438 -1.23 -13.39 31.35
C GLY A 438 -1.29 -12.92 32.80
N THR A 439 -1.31 -11.61 33.06
CA THR A 439 -1.40 -11.02 34.40
C THR A 439 -2.71 -10.28 34.64
N ARG A 440 -3.17 -9.57 33.61
CA ARG A 440 -4.40 -8.79 33.57
C ARG A 440 -5.33 -9.37 32.53
N THR A 441 -6.62 -9.21 32.74
CA THR A 441 -7.68 -9.56 31.78
C THR A 441 -8.60 -8.37 31.62
N LEU A 442 -8.81 -7.96 30.36
CA LEU A 442 -9.79 -6.96 29.97
C LEU A 442 -11.00 -7.64 29.34
N VAL A 443 -12.19 -7.28 29.80
CA VAL A 443 -13.48 -7.70 29.25
C VAL A 443 -14.16 -6.46 28.66
N PRO A 444 -14.34 -6.38 27.33
CA PRO A 444 -15.03 -5.25 26.71
C PRO A 444 -16.49 -5.17 27.14
N ASP A 445 -16.98 -3.94 27.37
CA ASP A 445 -18.41 -3.64 27.52
C ASP A 445 -18.91 -2.90 26.28
N TYR A 446 -19.69 -3.61 25.48
CA TYR A 446 -20.29 -3.12 24.25
C TYR A 446 -21.56 -2.30 24.48
N SER A 447 -22.00 -2.16 25.74
CA SER A 447 -23.17 -1.36 26.09
C SER A 447 -22.90 0.11 25.78
N ASN A 448 -23.75 0.69 24.92
CA ASN A 448 -23.66 2.09 24.52
C ASN A 448 -22.28 2.45 23.93
N GLU A 449 -21.63 1.54 23.21
CA GLU A 449 -20.40 1.85 22.50
C GLU A 449 -20.60 2.95 21.44
N ILE A 450 -19.48 3.46 20.96
CA ILE A 450 -19.37 4.32 19.78
C ILE A 450 -18.18 3.81 18.97
N ASP A 451 -18.07 4.23 17.72
CA ASP A 451 -17.04 3.71 16.81
C ASP A 451 -15.61 3.89 17.36
N ALA A 452 -15.35 5.03 18.02
CA ALA A 452 -14.04 5.37 18.54
C ALA A 452 -13.69 4.75 19.91
N TYR A 453 -14.69 4.34 20.70
CA TYR A 453 -14.49 4.02 22.12
C TYR A 453 -15.61 3.16 22.71
N ARG A 454 -15.24 2.30 23.65
CA ARG A 454 -16.18 1.43 24.38
C ARG A 454 -15.75 1.26 25.83
N GLY A 455 -16.71 0.86 26.67
CA GLY A 455 -16.45 0.50 28.06
C GLY A 455 -15.67 -0.80 28.18
N TYR A 456 -15.21 -1.10 29.39
CA TYR A 456 -14.53 -2.35 29.73
C TYR A 456 -14.42 -2.53 31.25
N GLY A 457 -14.19 -3.77 31.68
CA GLY A 457 -13.65 -4.09 32.99
C GLY A 457 -12.24 -4.66 32.86
N LEU A 458 -11.32 -4.25 33.73
CA LEU A 458 -9.94 -4.73 33.82
C LEU A 458 -9.72 -5.35 35.19
N THR A 459 -9.24 -6.59 35.20
CA THR A 459 -9.00 -7.37 36.42
C THR A 459 -7.60 -7.96 36.43
N ASP A 460 -7.03 -8.18 37.60
CA ASP A 460 -5.81 -8.96 37.83
C ASP A 460 -6.03 -10.04 38.92
N ALA A 461 -4.94 -10.63 39.43
CA ALA A 461 -5.01 -11.62 40.51
C ALA A 461 -5.57 -11.05 41.84
N GLY A 462 -5.52 -9.73 42.04
CA GLY A 462 -6.03 -9.02 43.20
C GLY A 462 -7.51 -8.63 43.11
N GLY A 463 -8.12 -8.70 41.92
CA GLY A 463 -9.53 -8.41 41.69
C GLY A 463 -9.74 -7.39 40.57
N GLU A 464 -10.79 -6.57 40.68
CA GLU A 464 -11.07 -5.48 39.74
C GLU A 464 -10.09 -4.32 39.96
N LEU A 465 -9.35 -3.98 38.90
CA LEU A 465 -8.43 -2.85 38.89
C LEU A 465 -9.13 -1.58 38.42
N GLU A 466 -9.96 -1.71 37.39
CA GLU A 466 -10.58 -0.61 36.69
C GLU A 466 -11.87 -1.07 35.97
N ALA A 467 -12.90 -0.23 35.98
CA ALA A 467 -14.13 -0.42 35.25
C ALA A 467 -14.58 0.91 34.64
N VAL A 468 -14.88 0.88 33.33
CA VAL A 468 -15.37 2.01 32.54
C VAL A 468 -16.68 1.63 31.90
N ALA A 469 -17.73 2.42 32.14
CA ALA A 469 -19.06 2.21 31.55
C ALA A 469 -19.58 3.48 30.88
N LEU A 470 -20.02 3.37 29.63
CA LEU A 470 -20.53 4.49 28.85
C LEU A 470 -22.02 4.74 29.14
N ALA A 471 -22.39 6.02 29.27
CA ALA A 471 -23.78 6.41 29.41
C ALA A 471 -24.60 6.08 28.15
N ALA A 472 -25.91 5.86 28.35
CA ALA A 472 -26.82 5.51 27.25
C ALA A 472 -27.05 6.66 26.25
N THR A 473 -26.96 7.90 26.71
CA THR A 473 -27.23 9.09 25.89
C THR A 473 -25.95 9.79 25.49
N THR A 474 -25.96 10.35 24.28
CA THR A 474 -24.95 11.29 23.80
C THR A 474 -25.60 12.67 23.74
N ASP A 475 -25.01 13.64 24.42
CA ASP A 475 -25.48 15.01 24.44
C ASP A 475 -25.10 15.71 23.14
N ASP A 476 -26.07 16.32 22.45
CA ASP A 476 -25.84 17.16 21.28
C ASP A 476 -25.57 18.60 21.73
N CYS A 477 -24.38 19.09 21.40
CA CYS A 477 -23.90 20.43 21.74
C CYS A 477 -24.11 21.45 20.63
N SER A 478 -24.74 21.10 19.51
CA SER A 478 -24.86 21.95 18.33
C SER A 478 -25.50 23.32 18.63
N ALA A 479 -26.48 23.37 19.54
CA ALA A 479 -27.12 24.62 19.96
C ALA A 479 -26.23 25.54 20.82
N SER A 480 -25.17 24.98 21.43
CA SER A 480 -24.22 25.70 22.27
C SER A 480 -23.02 26.23 21.49
N ILE A 481 -22.90 25.88 20.20
CA ILE A 481 -21.81 26.34 19.33
C ILE A 481 -22.09 27.78 18.90
N LEU A 482 -21.12 28.68 19.14
CA LEU A 482 -21.21 30.06 18.67
C LEU A 482 -21.16 30.12 17.14
N ALA A 483 -21.90 31.05 16.53
CA ALA A 483 -21.98 31.17 15.07
C ALA A 483 -20.60 31.41 14.44
N GLU A 484 -19.72 32.18 15.08
CA GLU A 484 -18.33 32.38 14.62
C GLU A 484 -17.45 31.12 14.71
N ASP A 485 -17.82 30.14 15.54
CA ASP A 485 -17.02 28.94 15.78
C ASP A 485 -17.44 27.77 14.87
N LEU A 486 -18.55 27.89 14.12
CA LEU A 486 -19.04 26.86 13.19
C LEU A 486 -18.01 26.46 12.13
N GLY A 487 -17.13 27.37 11.71
CA GLY A 487 -16.04 27.09 10.76
C GLY A 487 -14.72 26.64 11.41
N SER A 488 -14.66 26.51 12.74
CA SER A 488 -13.43 26.08 13.42
C SER A 488 -13.13 24.62 13.11
N THR A 489 -11.84 24.27 13.04
CA THR A 489 -11.37 22.90 12.75
C THR A 489 -11.64 21.89 13.88
N ARG A 490 -11.95 22.36 15.09
CA ARG A 490 -12.21 21.52 16.27
C ARG A 490 -13.18 22.19 17.23
N VAL A 491 -14.37 21.61 17.39
CA VAL A 491 -15.42 22.06 18.32
C VAL A 491 -16.07 20.86 18.99
N ILE A 492 -16.36 20.99 20.29
CA ILE A 492 -17.12 19.99 21.04
C ILE A 492 -18.59 20.05 20.63
N SER A 493 -18.93 19.30 19.60
CA SER A 493 -20.28 19.20 19.05
C SER A 493 -21.14 18.15 19.74
N HIS A 494 -20.53 17.15 20.38
CA HIS A 494 -21.23 16.10 21.12
C HIS A 494 -20.40 15.68 22.33
N ARG A 495 -21.07 15.18 23.37
CA ARG A 495 -20.41 14.61 24.56
C ARG A 495 -21.08 13.32 24.99
N LYS A 496 -20.29 12.35 25.43
CA LYS A 496 -20.81 11.11 26.01
C LYS A 496 -20.20 10.90 27.39
N ALA A 497 -21.03 11.00 28.42
CA ALA A 497 -20.59 10.75 29.79
C ALA A 497 -20.17 9.29 29.98
N TYR A 498 -19.25 9.06 30.91
CA TYR A 498 -18.89 7.72 31.35
C TYR A 498 -18.55 7.69 32.83
N THR A 499 -18.76 6.54 33.45
CA THR A 499 -18.33 6.30 34.83
C THR A 499 -17.01 5.59 34.84
N PHE A 500 -16.18 5.92 35.83
CA PHE A 500 -14.92 5.25 36.11
C PHE A 500 -14.93 4.79 37.57
N ALA A 501 -14.49 3.56 37.80
CA ALA A 501 -14.18 3.03 39.13
C ALA A 501 -12.87 2.24 39.05
N GLY A 502 -11.91 2.50 39.93
CA GLY A 502 -10.65 1.76 39.93
C GLY A 502 -9.52 2.44 40.70
N TYR A 503 -8.42 1.70 40.87
CA TYR A 503 -7.18 2.16 41.50
C TYR A 503 -7.36 2.88 42.86
N ASP A 504 -7.86 2.16 43.88
CA ASP A 504 -8.11 2.70 45.23
C ASP A 504 -6.80 3.19 45.92
N PRO A 505 -6.72 4.45 46.40
CA PRO A 505 -7.75 5.50 46.31
C PRO A 505 -7.77 6.24 44.98
N GLN A 506 -8.93 6.21 44.32
CA GLN A 506 -9.21 7.02 43.14
C GLN A 506 -9.12 8.52 43.50
N PRO A 507 -8.47 9.36 42.68
CA PRO A 507 -8.47 10.80 42.90
C PRO A 507 -9.90 11.36 42.96
N ALA A 508 -10.22 12.13 43.99
CA ALA A 508 -11.56 12.68 44.20
C ALA A 508 -12.03 13.63 43.07
N SER A 509 -11.08 14.18 42.31
CA SER A 509 -11.30 15.03 41.14
C SER A 509 -11.59 14.24 39.86
N PHE A 510 -11.36 12.92 39.83
CA PHE A 510 -11.56 12.06 38.66
C PHE A 510 -13.01 11.57 38.60
N ILE A 511 -13.93 12.52 38.41
CA ILE A 511 -15.38 12.34 38.37
C ILE A 511 -15.97 13.18 37.23
N ASP A 512 -17.28 13.01 36.96
CA ASP A 512 -18.02 13.74 35.92
C ASP A 512 -17.40 13.67 34.52
N LEU A 513 -16.78 12.53 34.19
CA LEU A 513 -16.01 12.33 32.98
C LEU A 513 -16.89 12.23 31.73
N ALA A 514 -16.37 12.73 30.61
CA ALA A 514 -17.02 12.62 29.31
C ALA A 514 -16.00 12.46 28.19
N LEU A 515 -16.40 11.72 27.16
CA LEU A 515 -15.76 11.71 25.86
C LEU A 515 -16.31 12.90 25.06
N ASP A 516 -15.43 13.72 24.50
CA ASP A 516 -15.80 14.89 23.70
C ASP A 516 -15.64 14.59 22.20
N PHE A 517 -16.58 15.01 21.34
CA PHE A 517 -16.57 14.72 19.90
C PHE A 517 -16.83 15.92 18.99
N ASP A 518 -16.25 15.89 17.79
CA ASP A 518 -16.68 16.69 16.65
C ASP A 518 -17.36 15.81 15.59
N ARG A 519 -18.65 16.04 15.37
CA ARG A 519 -19.52 15.29 14.45
C ARG A 519 -20.19 16.17 13.40
N ARG A 520 -19.82 17.45 13.29
CA ARG A 520 -20.53 18.46 12.47
C ARG A 520 -20.61 18.11 10.97
N ASN A 521 -19.69 17.30 10.47
CA ASN A 521 -19.59 16.93 9.05
C ASN A 521 -19.93 15.45 8.79
N GLY A 522 -20.70 14.81 9.69
CA GLY A 522 -21.00 13.38 9.59
C GLY A 522 -19.84 12.46 10.01
N TRP A 523 -18.84 13.02 10.69
CA TRP A 523 -17.67 12.30 11.21
C TRP A 523 -17.87 11.90 12.68
N ASP A 524 -17.02 11.03 13.21
CA ASP A 524 -17.04 10.65 14.63
C ASP A 524 -15.65 10.84 15.25
N ARG A 525 -15.23 12.10 15.34
CA ARG A 525 -13.89 12.47 15.79
C ARG A 525 -13.84 12.62 17.30
N LEU A 526 -13.30 11.62 17.99
CA LEU A 526 -12.97 11.70 19.42
C LEU A 526 -11.94 12.80 19.66
N LEU A 527 -12.30 13.85 20.41
CA LEU A 527 -11.43 14.99 20.69
C LEU A 527 -10.62 14.80 21.96
N GLN A 528 -11.19 14.14 22.96
CA GLN A 528 -10.55 13.93 24.25
C GLN A 528 -11.06 12.65 24.93
N HIS A 529 -10.13 11.96 25.60
CA HIS A 529 -10.43 10.83 26.47
C HIS A 529 -9.53 10.86 27.72
N ALA A 530 -10.11 10.70 28.91
CA ALA A 530 -9.39 10.74 30.18
C ALA A 530 -9.30 9.35 30.84
N PHE A 531 -8.16 9.08 31.48
CA PHE A 531 -7.87 7.79 32.12
C PHE A 531 -6.96 7.95 33.34
N LEU A 532 -6.82 6.89 34.13
CA LEU A 532 -5.86 6.81 35.23
C LEU A 532 -4.75 5.82 34.89
N ASN A 533 -3.53 6.16 35.30
CA ASN A 533 -2.40 5.24 35.38
C ASN A 533 -1.60 5.53 36.66
N PRO A 534 -1.79 4.76 37.75
CA PRO A 534 -1.13 5.01 39.03
C PRO A 534 0.39 4.95 38.96
N GLU A 535 0.97 4.18 38.03
CA GLU A 535 2.43 4.09 37.86
C GLU A 535 3.03 5.43 37.45
N TRP A 536 2.24 6.29 36.81
CA TRP A 536 2.65 7.63 36.40
C TRP A 536 2.30 8.70 37.43
N ALA A 537 1.61 8.36 38.52
CA ALA A 537 1.28 9.33 39.58
C ALA A 537 2.50 10.09 40.13
N PRO A 538 3.70 9.48 40.30
CA PRO A 538 4.89 10.21 40.70
C PRO A 538 5.32 11.33 39.75
N LEU A 539 4.96 11.24 38.45
CA LEU A 539 5.26 12.26 37.44
C LEU A 539 4.36 13.50 37.58
N ALA A 540 3.22 13.40 38.26
CA ALA A 540 2.22 14.46 38.33
C ALA A 540 2.45 15.49 39.47
N ALA A 541 3.66 15.56 40.04
CA ALA A 541 4.12 16.57 41.02
C ALA A 541 3.13 16.93 42.15
N GLY A 542 2.37 15.95 42.66
CA GLY A 542 1.49 16.11 43.83
C GLY A 542 0.04 16.53 43.54
N SER A 543 -0.35 16.77 42.29
CA SER A 543 -1.74 17.02 41.88
C SER A 543 -2.22 15.98 40.88
N TYR A 544 -2.05 14.71 41.22
CA TYR A 544 -2.49 13.60 40.37
C TYR A 544 -4.02 13.57 40.29
N ASN A 545 -4.54 14.10 39.19
CA ASN A 545 -5.97 14.12 38.87
C ASN A 545 -6.30 13.19 37.69
N GLY A 546 -5.37 12.35 37.26
CA GLY A 546 -5.47 11.56 36.03
C GLY A 546 -4.84 12.23 34.81
N PHE A 547 -4.97 11.57 33.66
CA PHE A 547 -4.42 11.98 32.38
C PHE A 547 -5.51 12.13 31.32
N ALA A 548 -5.22 12.85 30.25
CA ALA A 548 -6.09 12.96 29.11
C ALA A 548 -5.31 12.96 27.79
N TRP A 549 -5.77 12.17 26.83
CA TRP A 549 -5.39 12.30 25.43
C TRP A 549 -6.23 13.38 24.75
N ASN A 550 -5.58 14.24 23.99
CA ASN A 550 -6.23 15.26 23.16
C ASN A 550 -5.87 15.02 21.70
N PHE A 551 -6.87 14.69 20.89
CA PHE A 551 -6.68 14.28 19.50
C PHE A 551 -6.91 15.43 18.53
N PHE A 552 -6.04 15.50 17.54
CA PHE A 552 -6.10 16.45 16.43
C PHE A 552 -6.10 15.67 15.12
N TYR A 553 -6.93 16.13 14.19
CA TYR A 553 -7.20 15.48 12.91
C TYR A 553 -6.69 16.36 11.77
N GLN A 554 -6.51 15.74 10.61
CA GLN A 554 -6.22 16.49 9.39
C GLN A 554 -7.35 17.50 9.11
N PRO A 555 -7.02 18.75 8.71
CA PRO A 555 -8.02 19.71 8.31
C PRO A 555 -8.73 19.21 7.05
N ASP A 556 -9.99 19.60 6.88
CA ASP A 556 -10.87 19.12 5.80
C ASP A 556 -10.24 19.27 4.40
N SER A 557 -9.47 20.35 4.19
CA SER A 557 -8.76 20.62 2.93
C SER A 557 -7.60 19.67 2.62
N LEU A 558 -7.14 18.90 3.61
CA LEU A 558 -6.04 17.94 3.49
C LEU A 558 -6.51 16.49 3.63
N ILE A 559 -7.83 16.25 3.71
CA ILE A 559 -8.37 14.88 3.73
C ILE A 559 -8.12 14.27 2.37
N VAL A 560 -7.23 13.28 2.34
CA VAL A 560 -6.81 12.58 1.13
C VAL A 560 -7.80 11.48 0.74
N SER A 561 -8.56 10.93 1.71
CA SER A 561 -9.58 9.90 1.49
C SER A 561 -10.89 10.28 2.16
N ALA A 562 -11.95 10.46 1.36
CA ALA A 562 -13.29 10.77 1.86
C ALA A 562 -13.87 9.63 2.73
N ASP A 563 -13.45 8.39 2.46
CA ASP A 563 -13.93 7.20 3.16
C ASP A 563 -13.25 7.00 4.53
N GLN A 564 -12.17 7.75 4.80
CA GLN A 564 -11.43 7.67 6.07
C GLN A 564 -11.20 9.08 6.66
N PRO A 565 -12.25 9.80 7.08
CA PRO A 565 -12.13 11.18 7.53
C PRO A 565 -11.61 11.34 8.97
N ASN A 566 -11.49 10.24 9.73
CA ASN A 566 -11.15 10.24 11.15
C ASN A 566 -9.66 9.90 11.42
N LEU A 567 -8.75 10.30 10.52
CA LEU A 567 -7.31 10.09 10.72
C LEU A 567 -6.76 11.08 11.74
N VAL A 568 -6.36 10.58 12.90
CA VAL A 568 -5.66 11.36 13.93
C VAL A 568 -4.28 11.72 13.40
N SER A 569 -3.98 13.01 13.20
CA SER A 569 -2.65 13.46 12.80
C SER A 569 -1.70 13.58 13.99
N GLU A 570 -2.24 14.05 15.13
CA GLU A 570 -1.46 14.31 16.33
C GLU A 570 -2.29 14.01 17.58
N ALA A 571 -1.66 13.48 18.62
CA ALA A 571 -2.29 13.26 19.91
C ALA A 571 -1.39 13.74 21.05
N TYR A 572 -1.94 14.52 21.98
CA TYR A 572 -1.20 15.11 23.10
C TYR A 572 -1.65 14.52 24.42
N LEU A 573 -0.70 14.02 25.21
CA LEU A 573 -0.93 13.51 26.56
C LEU A 573 -0.66 14.62 27.58
N THR A 574 -1.71 15.03 28.29
CA THR A 574 -1.64 16.02 29.36
C THR A 574 -2.12 15.42 30.68
N GLY A 575 -1.88 16.11 31.79
CA GLY A 575 -2.66 15.88 33.01
C GLY A 575 -4.13 16.24 32.76
N LEU A 576 -5.04 15.66 33.54
CA LEU A 576 -6.45 16.03 33.47
C LEU A 576 -6.63 17.46 33.99
N LEU A 577 -7.03 18.35 33.08
CA LEU A 577 -7.45 19.72 33.38
C LEU A 577 -8.97 19.77 33.56
N SER A 578 -9.51 20.93 33.91
CA SER A 578 -10.96 21.14 33.97
C SER A 578 -11.63 20.76 32.65
N LEU A 579 -12.65 19.92 32.70
CA LEU A 579 -13.44 19.50 31.54
C LEU A 579 -14.03 20.73 30.84
N LYS A 580 -14.02 20.70 29.50
CA LYS A 580 -14.52 21.80 28.68
C LYS A 580 -16.05 21.77 28.62
N SER A 581 -16.63 22.95 28.37
CA SER A 581 -18.08 23.07 28.21
C SER A 581 -18.53 22.60 26.82
N CYS A 582 -19.76 22.10 26.77
CA CYS A 582 -20.49 21.78 25.55
C CYS A 582 -20.47 22.99 24.58
N GLY A 583 -20.16 22.76 23.30
CA GLY A 583 -20.08 23.80 22.26
C GLY A 583 -18.78 24.61 22.22
N ALA A 584 -17.83 24.36 23.14
CA ALA A 584 -16.57 25.09 23.14
C ALA A 584 -15.70 24.74 21.93
N LYS A 585 -15.05 25.75 21.34
CA LYS A 585 -13.94 25.53 20.41
C LYS A 585 -12.69 25.07 21.14
N ASP A 586 -11.95 24.17 20.52
CA ASP A 586 -10.71 23.63 21.08
C ASP A 586 -9.62 23.43 20.03
N THR A 587 -9.25 24.52 19.36
CA THR A 587 -8.29 24.46 18.25
C THR A 587 -6.82 24.56 18.70
N ALA A 588 -6.56 24.94 19.95
CA ALA A 588 -5.20 25.18 20.43
C ALA A 588 -4.51 23.88 20.85
N ARG A 589 -3.37 23.60 20.23
CA ARG A 589 -2.46 22.53 20.68
C ARG A 589 -1.88 22.89 22.05
N PRO A 590 -1.90 21.97 23.04
CA PRO A 590 -1.23 22.22 24.30
C PRO A 590 0.28 22.38 24.06
N SER A 591 0.89 23.38 24.70
CA SER A 591 2.33 23.69 24.56
C SER A 591 3.12 23.54 25.85
N GLN A 592 2.44 23.25 26.96
CA GLN A 592 3.00 23.14 28.30
C GLN A 592 2.32 21.99 29.05
N SER A 593 2.97 21.52 30.10
CA SER A 593 2.46 20.43 30.94
C SER A 593 2.13 19.16 30.15
N LEU A 594 2.96 18.86 29.16
CA LEU A 594 2.86 17.67 28.31
C LEU A 594 3.68 16.54 28.90
N PHE A 595 3.10 15.33 28.90
CA PHE A 595 3.83 14.10 29.19
C PHE A 595 4.34 13.46 27.90
N ALA A 596 3.55 13.55 26.83
CA ALA A 596 3.93 13.08 25.52
C ALA A 596 3.16 13.78 24.41
N TRP A 597 3.66 13.69 23.19
CA TRP A 597 2.92 13.92 21.96
C TRP A 597 3.29 12.86 20.93
N VAL A 598 2.30 12.34 20.21
CA VAL A 598 2.46 11.40 19.10
C VAL A 598 2.09 12.08 17.78
N GLN A 599 2.95 11.98 16.78
CA GLN A 599 2.66 12.32 15.39
C GLN A 599 2.38 11.03 14.61
N ALA A 600 1.34 11.03 13.76
CA ALA A 600 0.95 9.89 12.96
C ALA A 600 1.11 10.20 11.46
N ASN A 601 1.78 9.29 10.77
CA ASN A 601 2.03 9.35 9.33
C ASN A 601 1.24 8.24 8.65
N TYR A 602 0.41 8.62 7.68
CA TYR A 602 -0.44 7.70 6.92
C TYR A 602 0.04 7.60 5.49
N GLU A 603 -0.05 6.40 4.95
CA GLU A 603 0.21 6.11 3.55
C GLU A 603 -0.91 5.24 3.00
N ARG A 604 -1.07 5.20 1.68
CA ARG A 604 -1.87 4.14 1.06
C ARG A 604 -1.21 2.79 1.34
N LEU A 605 -2.00 1.73 1.41
CA LEU A 605 -1.50 0.37 1.61
C LEU A 605 -0.39 0.00 0.60
N SER A 606 -0.54 0.39 -0.67
CA SER A 606 0.50 0.22 -1.70
C SER A 606 1.84 0.86 -1.31
N GLY A 607 1.81 2.06 -0.73
CA GLY A 607 2.98 2.78 -0.22
C GLY A 607 3.62 2.05 0.97
N ALA A 608 2.81 1.63 1.95
CA ALA A 608 3.30 0.91 3.13
C ALA A 608 3.96 -0.43 2.75
N LEU A 609 3.38 -1.16 1.80
CA LEU A 609 3.93 -2.42 1.29
C LEU A 609 5.21 -2.18 0.47
N ALA A 610 5.27 -1.11 -0.31
CA ALA A 610 6.47 -0.72 -1.06
C ALA A 610 7.61 -0.30 -0.13
N GLY A 611 7.33 0.49 0.91
CA GLY A 611 8.32 0.92 1.92
C GLY A 611 8.99 -0.27 2.63
N SER A 612 8.25 -1.36 2.85
CA SER A 612 8.80 -2.60 3.42
C SER A 612 9.80 -3.35 2.52
N LEU A 613 9.94 -2.98 1.25
CA LEU A 613 10.92 -3.58 0.33
C LEU A 613 12.27 -2.86 0.33
N VAL A 614 12.29 -1.60 0.78
CA VAL A 614 13.48 -0.74 0.76
C VAL A 614 14.27 -0.81 2.07
N GLN A 615 13.61 -1.26 3.14
CA GLN A 615 14.16 -1.45 4.49
C GLN A 615 14.58 -2.91 4.68
#